data_AF-A0A957LT41-F1
#
_entry.id   AF-A0A957LT41-F1
#
_cell.length_a   1.000
_cell.length_b   1.000
_cell.length_c   1.000
_cell.angle_alpha   90.00
_cell.angle_beta   90.00
_cell.angle_gamma   90.00
#
_symmetry.space_group_name_H-M   'P 1'
#
loop_
_entity.id
_entity.type
_entity.pdbx_description
1 polymer ?
#
loop_
_entity_poly.entity_id
_entity_poly.type
_entity_poly.pdbx_seq_one_letter_code
_entity_poly.pdbx_strand_id
1 'polypeptide(L)'
;NSPRFGRNWAMIQGVAFLLWLPWAVPFVLQTRLVDGEFWIQAPTLRTVAGTLKTFSFAHLPDWLPAVPFLVLYALLALAGLFYFRRRMAWALLLLSLFAVPFVGELLVSLRRPIFYDRTLIWTTLPFYLLMAIGIRGVMVGPFGPGKEDRFPARADLDAHPGRRRVRQVIAGLAVALILGLSGVSLFNYYTAFQKEEWAKAAAYVAARAEPGDML
;
A
#
# COMPACT_ATOMS: atom_id res chain seq x y z
N ASN A 1 -17.38 10.99 21.11
CA ASN A 1 -16.89 9.70 21.63
C ASN A 1 -17.85 9.22 22.71
N SER A 2 -18.47 8.05 22.54
CA SER A 2 -19.33 7.51 23.59
C SER A 2 -18.46 6.98 24.75
N PRO A 3 -18.87 7.15 26.01
CA PRO A 3 -18.10 6.70 27.17
C PRO A 3 -17.93 5.17 27.21
N ARG A 4 -18.74 4.42 26.45
CA ARG A 4 -18.66 2.95 26.36
C ARG A 4 -17.77 2.44 25.24
N PHE A 5 -17.36 3.30 24.30
CA PHE A 5 -16.58 2.88 23.14
C PHE A 5 -15.25 2.26 23.54
N GLY A 6 -14.48 2.92 24.41
CA GLY A 6 -13.16 2.43 24.83
C GLY A 6 -13.24 1.07 25.53
N ARG A 7 -14.22 0.90 26.42
CA ARG A 7 -14.46 -0.37 27.12
C ARG A 7 -14.84 -1.49 26.15
N ASN A 8 -15.80 -1.24 25.28
CA ASN A 8 -16.26 -2.24 24.32
C ASN A 8 -15.15 -2.61 23.32
N TRP A 9 -14.38 -1.62 22.86
CA TRP A 9 -13.22 -1.85 22.00
C TRP A 9 -12.18 -2.72 22.69
N ALA A 10 -11.80 -2.39 23.94
CA ALA A 10 -10.83 -3.18 24.71
C ALA A 10 -11.32 -4.62 24.97
N MET A 11 -12.62 -4.80 25.28
CA MET A 11 -13.22 -6.13 25.42
C MET A 11 -13.13 -6.93 24.12
N ILE A 12 -13.45 -6.32 22.97
CA ILE A 12 -13.35 -6.99 21.67
C ILE A 12 -11.90 -7.37 21.34
N GLN A 13 -10.94 -6.47 21.58
CA GLN A 13 -9.51 -6.79 21.41
C GLN A 13 -9.07 -7.95 22.30
N GLY A 14 -9.51 -7.95 23.57
CA GLY A 14 -9.23 -9.03 24.51
C GLY A 14 -9.82 -10.37 24.08
N VAL A 15 -11.08 -10.38 23.63
CA VAL A 15 -11.72 -11.60 23.10
C VAL A 15 -11.00 -12.09 21.85
N ALA A 16 -10.65 -11.20 20.92
CA ALA A 16 -9.90 -11.56 19.72
C ALA A 16 -8.54 -12.18 20.08
N PHE A 17 -7.82 -11.59 21.05
CA PHE A 17 -6.56 -12.13 21.54
C PHE A 17 -6.73 -13.51 22.21
N LEU A 18 -7.75 -13.67 23.06
CA LEU A 18 -8.06 -14.95 23.71
C LEU A 18 -8.39 -16.05 22.69
N LEU A 19 -9.16 -15.72 21.64
CA LEU A 19 -9.46 -16.65 20.54
C LEU A 19 -8.22 -16.99 19.71
N TRP A 20 -7.22 -16.10 19.68
CA TRP A 20 -5.96 -16.34 19.00
C TRP A 20 -4.94 -17.13 19.84
N LEU A 21 -5.02 -17.10 21.17
CA LEU A 21 -4.07 -17.76 22.08
C LEU A 21 -3.79 -19.26 21.78
N PRO A 22 -4.76 -20.10 21.39
CA PRO A 22 -4.47 -21.50 21.03
C PRO A 22 -3.42 -21.64 19.93
N TRP A 23 -3.30 -20.64 19.05
CA TRP A 23 -2.34 -20.61 17.96
C TRP A 23 -0.99 -20.01 18.37
N ALA A 24 -0.86 -19.41 19.56
CA ALA A 24 0.36 -18.75 19.99
C ALA A 24 1.54 -19.73 20.12
N VAL A 25 1.29 -20.93 20.67
CA VAL A 25 2.32 -21.97 20.83
C VAL A 25 2.83 -22.49 19.48
N PRO A 26 1.98 -23.01 18.57
CA PRO A 26 2.45 -23.46 17.27
C PRO A 26 3.05 -22.31 16.45
N PHE A 27 2.55 -21.09 16.59
CA PHE A 27 3.15 -19.91 15.97
C PHE A 27 4.59 -19.70 16.43
N VAL A 28 4.86 -19.66 17.74
CA VAL A 28 6.22 -19.47 18.27
C VAL A 28 7.16 -20.61 17.87
N LEU A 29 6.68 -21.85 17.88
CA LEU A 29 7.47 -23.01 17.43
C LEU A 29 7.82 -22.89 15.94
N GLN A 30 6.84 -22.59 15.10
CA GLN A 30 7.03 -22.42 13.67
C GLN A 30 7.97 -21.25 13.35
N THR A 31 7.81 -20.10 14.02
CA THR A 31 8.68 -18.93 13.82
C THR A 31 10.13 -19.28 14.15
N ARG A 32 10.39 -20.05 15.22
CA ARG A 32 11.76 -20.47 15.58
C ARG A 32 12.39 -21.40 14.54
N LEU A 33 11.61 -22.31 13.95
CA LEU A 33 12.09 -23.21 12.90
C LEU A 33 12.39 -22.44 11.61
N VAL A 34 11.47 -21.59 11.17
CA VAL A 34 11.62 -20.76 9.96
C VAL A 34 12.77 -19.76 10.12
N ASP A 35 12.97 -19.19 11.31
CA ASP A 35 14.09 -18.29 11.60
C ASP A 35 15.48 -18.93 11.37
N GLY A 36 15.58 -20.27 11.41
CA GLY A 36 16.81 -21.02 11.17
C GLY A 36 17.10 -21.28 9.68
N GLU A 37 16.06 -21.45 8.87
CA GLU A 37 16.15 -21.99 7.50
C GLU A 37 15.80 -20.96 6.40
N PHE A 38 15.16 -19.84 6.76
CA PHE A 38 14.60 -18.91 5.78
C PHE A 38 15.56 -17.75 5.46
N TRP A 39 15.89 -17.57 4.18
CA TRP A 39 16.81 -16.54 3.72
C TRP A 39 16.10 -15.50 2.85
N ILE A 40 15.84 -14.31 3.42
CA ILE A 40 15.48 -13.09 2.67
C ILE A 40 16.64 -12.09 2.77
N GLN A 41 16.90 -11.35 1.70
CA GLN A 41 17.89 -10.28 1.71
C GLN A 41 17.47 -9.12 2.62
N ALA A 42 18.42 -8.54 3.34
CA ALA A 42 18.17 -7.37 4.17
C ALA A 42 17.62 -6.20 3.33
N PRO A 43 16.61 -5.45 3.82
CA PRO A 43 16.05 -4.35 3.08
C PRO A 43 17.07 -3.22 2.89
N THR A 44 17.11 -2.70 1.68
CA THR A 44 17.86 -1.50 1.30
C THR A 44 16.90 -0.37 0.91
N LEU A 45 17.39 0.85 0.77
CA LEU A 45 16.58 1.95 0.22
C LEU A 45 16.05 1.61 -1.19
N ARG A 46 16.81 0.84 -1.97
CA ARG A 46 16.39 0.38 -3.30
C ARG A 46 15.21 -0.60 -3.22
N THR A 47 15.22 -1.54 -2.27
CA THR A 47 14.08 -2.45 -2.10
C THR A 47 12.84 -1.71 -1.63
N VAL A 48 12.98 -0.73 -0.73
CA VAL A 48 11.84 0.09 -0.27
C VAL A 48 11.23 0.92 -1.41
N ALA A 49 12.09 1.59 -2.19
CA ALA A 49 11.65 2.32 -3.39
C ALA A 49 11.04 1.36 -4.44
N GLY A 50 11.59 0.15 -4.55
CA GLY A 50 11.07 -0.95 -5.36
C GLY A 50 9.66 -1.32 -4.95
N THR A 51 9.39 -1.56 -3.66
CA THR A 51 8.04 -1.88 -3.15
C THR A 51 7.04 -0.76 -3.44
N LEU A 52 7.42 0.50 -3.24
CA LEU A 52 6.56 1.65 -3.59
C LEU A 52 6.27 1.73 -5.10
N LYS A 53 7.27 1.40 -5.94
CA LYS A 53 7.07 1.22 -7.39
C LYS A 53 6.11 0.07 -7.67
N THR A 54 6.30 -1.10 -7.04
CA THR A 54 5.44 -2.28 -7.20
C THR A 54 3.98 -1.95 -6.90
N PHE A 55 3.73 -1.20 -5.83
CA PHE A 55 2.37 -0.82 -5.41
C PHE A 55 1.72 0.21 -6.32
N SER A 56 2.51 0.96 -7.08
CA SER A 56 2.01 1.99 -7.99
C SER A 56 1.84 1.44 -9.41
N PHE A 57 2.86 0.73 -9.91
CA PHE A 57 2.96 0.16 -11.26
C PHE A 57 4.12 -0.88 -11.33
N ALA A 58 3.83 -2.14 -10.98
CA ALA A 58 4.84 -3.19 -10.86
C ALA A 58 5.63 -3.48 -12.16
N HIS A 59 4.96 -3.51 -13.31
CA HIS A 59 5.54 -3.97 -14.56
C HIS A 59 5.62 -2.84 -15.59
N LEU A 60 6.01 -1.63 -15.17
CA LEU A 60 6.21 -0.53 -16.10
C LEU A 60 7.44 -0.81 -17.00
N PRO A 61 7.34 -0.62 -18.33
CA PRO A 61 8.47 -0.73 -19.24
C PRO A 61 9.68 0.15 -18.84
N ASP A 62 10.89 -0.34 -19.06
CA ASP A 62 12.12 0.35 -18.62
C ASP A 62 12.35 1.71 -19.28
N TRP A 63 11.77 1.95 -20.47
CA TRP A 63 11.84 3.23 -21.16
C TRP A 63 10.96 4.32 -20.52
N LEU A 64 10.00 3.95 -19.66
CA LEU A 64 9.17 4.91 -18.94
C LEU A 64 9.82 5.31 -17.60
N PRO A 65 9.99 6.61 -17.32
CA PRO A 65 10.62 7.05 -16.09
C PRO A 65 9.68 6.83 -14.90
N ALA A 66 10.03 5.91 -13.99
CA ALA A 66 9.22 5.59 -12.82
C ALA A 66 9.14 6.76 -11.80
N VAL A 67 10.22 7.50 -11.61
CA VAL A 67 10.36 8.48 -10.52
C VAL A 67 9.31 9.61 -10.58
N PRO A 68 9.07 10.29 -11.72
CA PRO A 68 8.04 11.33 -11.80
C PRO A 68 6.64 10.82 -11.43
N PHE A 69 6.31 9.59 -11.83
CA PHE A 69 5.01 8.99 -11.51
C PHE A 69 4.90 8.63 -10.03
N LEU A 70 5.98 8.13 -9.41
CA LEU A 70 6.00 7.93 -7.95
C LEU A 70 5.82 9.23 -7.18
N VAL A 71 6.46 10.31 -7.63
CA VAL A 71 6.29 11.64 -7.04
C VAL A 71 4.84 12.09 -7.17
N LEU A 72 4.21 11.92 -8.34
CA LEU A 72 2.78 12.25 -8.52
C LEU A 72 1.89 11.46 -7.55
N TYR A 73 2.09 10.15 -7.44
CA TYR A 73 1.31 9.29 -6.53
C TYR A 73 1.50 9.71 -5.08
N ALA A 74 2.74 9.99 -4.66
CA ALA A 74 3.05 10.49 -3.32
C ALA A 74 2.39 11.86 -3.05
N LEU A 75 2.45 12.79 -3.99
CA LEU A 75 1.80 14.10 -3.87
C LEU A 75 0.28 13.97 -3.74
N LEU A 76 -0.35 13.06 -4.48
CA LEU A 76 -1.79 12.80 -4.35
C LEU A 76 -2.13 12.17 -3.00
N ALA A 77 -1.35 11.20 -2.52
CA ALA A 77 -1.56 10.59 -1.20
C ALA A 77 -1.40 11.63 -0.06
N LEU A 78 -0.37 12.49 -0.15
CA LEU A 78 -0.15 13.59 0.80
C LEU A 78 -1.26 14.64 0.72
N ALA A 79 -1.74 14.98 -0.48
CA ALA A 79 -2.90 15.84 -0.66
C ALA A 79 -4.16 15.24 -0.01
N GLY A 80 -4.32 13.91 -0.09
CA GLY A 80 -5.41 13.19 0.59
C GLY A 80 -5.33 13.28 2.11
N LEU A 81 -4.14 13.08 2.67
CA LEU A 81 -3.88 13.24 4.10
C LEU A 81 -4.16 14.68 4.56
N PHE A 82 -3.68 15.66 3.79
CA PHE A 82 -3.92 17.07 4.06
C PHE A 82 -5.41 17.44 3.95
N TYR A 83 -6.14 16.89 2.98
CA TYR A 83 -7.58 17.10 2.83
C TYR A 83 -8.36 16.55 4.03
N PHE A 84 -7.96 15.39 4.56
CA PHE A 84 -8.61 14.78 5.73
C PHE A 84 -8.10 15.26 7.09
N ARG A 85 -7.14 16.20 7.17
CA ARG A 85 -6.62 16.72 8.44
C ARG A 85 -7.68 17.30 9.38
N ARG A 86 -8.83 17.74 8.84
CA ARG A 86 -9.97 18.22 9.64
C ARG A 86 -10.76 17.08 10.31
N ARG A 87 -10.62 15.85 9.81
CA ARG A 87 -11.18 14.62 10.37
C ARG A 87 -10.04 13.69 10.80
N MET A 88 -9.24 14.15 11.76
CA MET A 88 -8.00 13.49 12.18
C MET A 88 -8.14 11.98 12.45
N ALA A 89 -9.26 11.52 13.00
CA ALA A 89 -9.48 10.09 13.22
C ALA A 89 -9.39 9.26 11.92
N TRP A 90 -9.97 9.73 10.81
CA TRP A 90 -9.90 9.06 9.51
C TRP A 90 -8.51 9.19 8.86
N ALA A 91 -7.89 10.36 8.99
CA ALA A 91 -6.51 10.57 8.52
C ALA A 91 -5.54 9.63 9.23
N LEU A 92 -5.62 9.54 10.56
CA LEU A 92 -4.80 8.66 11.38
C LEU A 92 -5.10 7.19 11.11
N LEU A 93 -6.37 6.82 10.89
CA LEU A 93 -6.74 5.46 10.51
C LEU A 93 -6.06 5.07 9.19
N LEU A 94 -6.24 5.83 8.12
CA LEU A 94 -5.64 5.52 6.81
C LEU A 94 -4.11 5.55 6.86
N LEU A 95 -3.53 6.54 7.55
CA LEU A 95 -2.08 6.62 7.74
C LEU A 95 -1.56 5.42 8.51
N SER A 96 -2.25 4.97 9.58
CA SER A 96 -1.84 3.80 10.36
C SER A 96 -1.93 2.52 9.54
N LEU A 97 -3.02 2.32 8.79
CA LEU A 97 -3.20 1.15 7.94
C LEU A 97 -2.15 1.04 6.83
N PHE A 98 -1.62 2.19 6.36
CA PHE A 98 -0.54 2.23 5.38
C PHE A 98 0.85 2.10 6.04
N ALA A 99 1.15 2.94 7.03
CA ALA A 99 2.49 3.11 7.56
C ALA A 99 2.88 2.06 8.60
N VAL A 100 1.94 1.57 9.42
CA VAL A 100 2.27 0.61 10.50
C VAL A 100 2.82 -0.70 9.94
N PRO A 101 2.22 -1.34 8.91
CA PRO A 101 2.81 -2.55 8.35
C PRO A 101 4.19 -2.29 7.73
N PHE A 102 4.35 -1.19 6.99
CA PHE A 102 5.61 -0.79 6.36
C PHE A 102 6.73 -0.59 7.38
N VAL A 103 6.48 0.25 8.40
CA VAL A 103 7.45 0.56 9.45
C VAL A 103 7.69 -0.66 10.32
N GLY A 104 6.64 -1.42 10.65
CA GLY A 104 6.72 -2.64 11.43
C GLY A 104 7.64 -3.67 10.78
N GLU A 105 7.45 -3.96 9.50
CA GLU A 105 8.31 -4.89 8.77
C GLU A 105 9.75 -4.40 8.66
N LEU A 106 9.96 -3.09 8.44
CA LEU A 106 11.32 -2.51 8.42
C LEU A 106 12.01 -2.61 9.78
N LEU A 107 11.30 -2.36 10.88
CA LEU A 107 11.83 -2.47 12.24
C LEU A 107 12.16 -3.91 12.60
N VAL A 108 11.28 -4.87 12.29
CA VAL A 108 11.56 -6.30 12.50
C VAL A 108 12.73 -6.75 11.63
N SER A 109 12.84 -6.20 10.41
CA SER A 109 13.94 -6.46 9.47
C SER A 109 15.32 -5.99 9.94
N LEU A 110 15.40 -5.15 10.98
CA LEU A 110 16.68 -4.82 11.62
C LEU A 110 17.29 -6.04 12.34
N ARG A 111 16.44 -6.97 12.83
CA ARG A 111 16.87 -8.20 13.48
C ARG A 111 16.83 -9.39 12.52
N ARG A 112 15.73 -9.53 11.76
CA ARG A 112 15.47 -10.65 10.85
C ARG A 112 14.80 -10.13 9.59
N PRO A 113 15.46 -10.15 8.42
CA PRO A 113 14.87 -9.67 7.18
C PRO A 113 13.53 -10.36 6.87
N ILE A 114 12.45 -9.60 6.90
CA ILE A 114 11.09 -10.07 6.55
C ILE A 114 10.38 -9.14 5.57
N PHE A 115 11.00 -7.99 5.23
CA PHE A 115 10.41 -6.98 4.37
C PHE A 115 10.15 -7.54 2.97
N TYR A 116 8.89 -7.66 2.59
CA TYR A 116 8.51 -8.30 1.32
C TYR A 116 7.22 -7.72 0.73
N ASP A 117 7.15 -7.58 -0.60
CA ASP A 117 6.00 -6.94 -1.26
C ASP A 117 4.67 -7.65 -0.98
N ARG A 118 4.69 -8.98 -0.86
CA ARG A 118 3.47 -9.79 -0.69
C ARG A 118 2.84 -9.64 0.69
N THR A 119 3.63 -9.41 1.73
CA THR A 119 3.12 -9.20 3.10
C THR A 119 2.49 -7.81 3.24
N LEU A 120 3.01 -6.84 2.47
CA LEU A 120 2.55 -5.46 2.46
C LEU A 120 1.42 -5.17 1.46
N ILE A 121 0.95 -6.15 0.67
CA ILE A 121 -0.05 -5.94 -0.40
C ILE A 121 -1.34 -5.24 0.09
N TRP A 122 -1.75 -5.52 1.33
CA TRP A 122 -2.96 -4.95 1.92
C TRP A 122 -2.86 -3.44 2.18
N THR A 123 -1.64 -2.89 2.26
CA THR A 123 -1.40 -1.45 2.40
C THR A 123 -1.71 -0.67 1.12
N THR A 124 -1.89 -1.34 -0.02
CA THR A 124 -2.33 -0.70 -1.26
C THR A 124 -3.76 -0.12 -1.16
N LEU A 125 -4.63 -0.74 -0.35
CA LEU A 125 -6.00 -0.25 -0.12
C LEU A 125 -6.02 1.15 0.52
N PRO A 126 -5.43 1.38 1.72
CA PRO A 126 -5.39 2.71 2.30
C PRO A 126 -4.60 3.71 1.43
N PHE A 127 -3.58 3.25 0.70
CA PHE A 127 -2.83 4.07 -0.25
C PHE A 127 -3.71 4.61 -1.39
N TYR A 128 -4.46 3.74 -2.08
CA TYR A 128 -5.37 4.15 -3.15
C TYR A 128 -6.53 5.01 -2.64
N LEU A 129 -7.02 4.74 -1.42
CA LEU A 129 -8.01 5.62 -0.78
C LEU A 129 -7.44 7.02 -0.57
N LEU A 130 -6.23 7.14 -0.01
CA LEU A 130 -5.53 8.42 0.17
C LEU A 130 -5.37 9.16 -1.17
N MET A 131 -4.95 8.47 -2.23
CA MET A 131 -4.86 9.06 -3.56
C MET A 131 -6.21 9.56 -4.06
N ALA A 132 -7.28 8.75 -3.96
CA ALA A 132 -8.62 9.15 -4.39
C ALA A 132 -9.13 10.39 -3.63
N ILE A 133 -8.87 10.47 -2.33
CA ILE A 133 -9.18 11.62 -1.49
C ILE A 133 -8.35 12.84 -1.94
N GLY A 134 -7.08 12.64 -2.27
CA GLY A 134 -6.21 13.69 -2.81
C GLY A 134 -6.70 14.25 -4.13
N ILE A 135 -7.09 13.39 -5.07
CA ILE A 135 -7.67 13.78 -6.36
C ILE A 135 -8.97 14.57 -6.12
N ARG A 136 -9.83 14.14 -5.18
CA ARG A 136 -11.02 14.91 -4.78
C ARG A 136 -10.64 16.27 -4.18
N GLY A 137 -9.58 16.34 -3.39
CA GLY A 137 -9.04 17.59 -2.86
C GLY A 137 -8.56 18.54 -3.96
N VAL A 138 -7.89 18.02 -4.99
CA VAL A 138 -7.49 18.78 -6.18
C VAL A 138 -8.71 19.30 -6.93
N MET A 139 -9.77 18.50 -7.10
CA MET A 139 -11.01 18.93 -7.77
C MET A 139 -11.77 20.03 -7.01
N VAL A 140 -11.96 19.84 -5.70
CA VAL A 140 -12.90 20.66 -4.91
C VAL A 140 -12.19 21.79 -4.18
N GLY A 141 -11.06 21.54 -3.54
CA GLY A 141 -10.44 22.50 -2.63
C GLY A 141 -9.50 21.80 -1.64
N PRO A 142 -8.33 22.38 -1.32
CA PRO A 142 -7.47 21.85 -0.27
C PRO A 142 -8.08 21.99 1.15
N PHE A 143 -9.21 22.71 1.27
CA PHE A 143 -9.87 22.99 2.54
C PHE A 143 -10.97 22.00 2.95
N GLY A 144 -11.23 20.94 2.18
CA GLY A 144 -12.12 19.85 2.61
C GLY A 144 -13.58 20.27 2.88
N PRO A 145 -14.50 19.32 3.11
CA PRO A 145 -15.80 19.67 3.66
C PRO A 145 -15.57 20.20 5.08
N GLY A 146 -16.05 21.41 5.37
CA GLY A 146 -16.15 21.94 6.72
C GLY A 146 -16.93 21.00 7.64
N LYS A 147 -16.88 21.24 8.96
CA LYS A 147 -17.68 20.46 9.93
C LYS A 147 -19.19 20.52 9.64
N GLU A 148 -19.65 21.55 8.92
CA GLU A 148 -21.04 21.78 8.54
C GLU A 148 -21.38 21.34 7.10
N ASP A 149 -20.40 21.01 6.27
CA ASP A 149 -20.62 20.68 4.86
C ASP A 149 -21.05 19.22 4.70
N ARG A 150 -22.32 18.92 5.00
CA ARG A 150 -23.01 17.76 4.38
C ARG A 150 -23.16 17.96 2.88
N PHE A 151 -23.21 19.21 2.43
CA PHE A 151 -23.08 19.68 1.06
C PHE A 151 -22.44 21.08 1.15
N PRO A 152 -21.39 21.39 0.38
CA PRO A 152 -20.95 22.78 0.31
C PRO A 152 -22.15 23.63 -0.12
N ALA A 153 -22.47 24.66 0.65
CA ALA A 153 -23.47 25.64 0.25
C ALA A 153 -23.12 26.11 -1.17
N ARG A 154 -24.03 25.88 -2.13
CA ARG A 154 -23.88 26.25 -3.55
C ARG A 154 -23.33 27.67 -3.75
N ALA A 155 -23.61 28.58 -2.80
CA ALA A 155 -23.29 30.00 -2.85
C ALA A 155 -21.79 30.36 -2.92
N ASP A 156 -20.88 29.57 -2.33
CA ASP A 156 -19.43 29.91 -2.33
C ASP A 156 -18.67 29.29 -3.52
N LEU A 157 -19.35 28.40 -4.27
CA LEU A 157 -18.79 27.66 -5.41
C LEU A 157 -18.89 28.43 -6.74
N ASP A 158 -19.69 29.49 -6.79
CA ASP A 158 -20.04 30.22 -8.02
C ASP A 158 -19.16 31.45 -8.30
N ALA A 159 -18.26 31.83 -7.38
CA ALA A 159 -17.44 33.03 -7.52
C ALA A 159 -16.39 32.96 -8.65
N HIS A 160 -15.92 31.75 -9.04
CA HIS A 160 -14.82 31.57 -10.01
C HIS A 160 -14.96 30.29 -10.86
N PRO A 161 -15.92 30.21 -11.80
CA PRO A 161 -16.19 29.00 -12.59
C PRO A 161 -14.98 28.52 -13.41
N GLY A 162 -14.12 29.44 -13.89
CA GLY A 162 -12.90 29.09 -14.64
C GLY A 162 -11.88 28.30 -13.83
N ARG A 163 -11.64 28.68 -12.57
CA ARG A 163 -10.69 27.97 -11.67
C ARG A 163 -11.18 26.56 -11.35
N ARG A 164 -12.49 26.38 -11.17
CA ARG A 164 -13.10 25.06 -10.95
C ARG A 164 -12.89 24.14 -12.16
N ARG A 165 -13.13 24.65 -13.37
CA ARG A 165 -12.96 23.87 -14.61
C ARG A 165 -11.51 23.42 -14.79
N VAL A 166 -10.55 24.32 -14.59
CA VAL A 166 -9.11 23.99 -14.67
C VAL A 166 -8.75 22.88 -13.68
N ARG A 167 -9.21 22.97 -12.43
CA ARG A 167 -8.93 21.96 -11.40
C ARG A 167 -9.55 20.60 -11.69
N GLN A 168 -10.75 20.58 -12.26
CA GLN A 168 -11.40 19.34 -12.72
C GLN A 168 -10.64 18.72 -13.90
N VAL A 169 -10.18 19.54 -14.86
CA VAL A 169 -9.35 19.07 -15.97
C VAL A 169 -8.04 18.48 -15.45
N ILE A 170 -7.33 19.16 -14.54
CA ILE A 170 -6.09 18.65 -13.93
C ILE A 170 -6.33 17.31 -13.22
N ALA A 171 -7.38 17.21 -12.40
CA ALA A 171 -7.72 15.97 -11.71
C ALA A 171 -8.11 14.85 -12.70
N GLY A 172 -8.86 15.17 -13.76
CA GLY A 172 -9.22 14.24 -14.82
C GLY A 172 -7.99 13.71 -15.56
N LEU A 173 -7.04 14.59 -15.90
CA LEU A 173 -5.76 14.21 -16.50
C LEU A 173 -4.94 13.31 -15.58
N ALA A 174 -4.91 13.61 -14.28
CA ALA A 174 -4.23 12.77 -13.29
C ALA A 174 -4.85 11.36 -13.20
N VAL A 175 -6.18 11.26 -13.18
CA VAL A 175 -6.90 9.97 -13.20
C VAL A 175 -6.61 9.21 -14.50
N ALA A 176 -6.71 9.88 -15.65
CA ALA A 176 -6.43 9.26 -16.94
C ALA A 176 -4.99 8.73 -17.02
N LEU A 177 -4.02 9.49 -16.49
CA LEU A 177 -2.63 9.05 -16.41
C LEU A 177 -2.46 7.83 -15.50
N ILE A 178 -3.07 7.83 -14.30
CA ILE A 178 -3.01 6.68 -13.37
C ILE A 178 -3.60 5.42 -14.03
N LEU A 179 -4.76 5.55 -14.66
CA LEU A 179 -5.40 4.44 -15.36
C LEU A 179 -4.57 3.96 -16.56
N GLY A 180 -3.97 4.89 -17.30
CA GLY A 180 -3.06 4.58 -18.41
C GLY A 180 -1.82 3.81 -17.95
N LEU A 181 -1.15 4.29 -16.89
CA LEU A 181 0.02 3.60 -16.30
C LEU A 181 -0.35 2.22 -15.76
N SER A 182 -1.50 2.11 -15.09
CA SER A 182 -2.01 0.83 -14.58
C SER A 182 -2.31 -0.14 -15.73
N GLY A 183 -2.93 0.36 -16.82
CA GLY A 183 -3.21 -0.41 -18.02
C GLY A 183 -1.94 -0.90 -18.72
N VAL A 184 -0.95 -0.03 -18.88
CA VAL A 184 0.37 -0.39 -19.43
C VAL A 184 1.07 -1.42 -18.55
N SER A 185 1.09 -1.21 -17.23
CA SER A 185 1.68 -2.17 -16.29
C SER A 185 0.98 -3.53 -16.36
N LEU A 186 -0.36 -3.55 -16.42
CA LEU A 186 -1.12 -4.79 -16.50
C LEU A 186 -0.89 -5.51 -17.84
N PHE A 187 -0.90 -4.76 -18.94
CA PHE A 187 -0.61 -5.30 -20.27
C PHE A 187 0.79 -5.93 -20.32
N ASN A 188 1.79 -5.24 -19.78
CA ASN A 188 3.16 -5.73 -19.77
C ASN A 188 3.32 -6.95 -18.85
N TYR A 189 2.60 -6.98 -17.72
CA TYR A 189 2.53 -8.16 -16.86
C TYR A 189 1.98 -9.39 -17.59
N TYR A 190 0.99 -9.24 -18.48
CA TYR A 190 0.43 -10.40 -19.20
C TYR A 190 1.17 -10.77 -20.48
N THR A 191 1.91 -9.84 -21.09
CA THR A 191 2.54 -10.07 -22.41
C THR A 191 4.06 -10.23 -22.37
N ALA A 192 4.74 -9.55 -21.45
CA ALA A 192 6.20 -9.54 -21.39
C ALA A 192 6.77 -10.22 -20.14
N PHE A 193 5.94 -10.47 -19.10
CA PHE A 193 6.40 -11.16 -17.91
C PHE A 193 6.66 -12.64 -18.20
N GLN A 194 7.93 -13.03 -18.14
CA GLN A 194 8.31 -14.44 -18.20
C GLN A 194 8.31 -15.01 -16.79
N LYS A 195 7.38 -15.93 -16.53
CA LYS A 195 7.38 -16.69 -15.29
C LYS A 195 8.65 -17.55 -15.24
N GLU A 196 9.35 -17.50 -14.11
CA GLU A 196 10.52 -18.33 -13.85
C GLU A 196 10.18 -19.81 -14.08
N GLU A 197 11.01 -20.49 -14.89
CA GLU A 197 10.80 -21.87 -15.30
C GLU A 197 11.26 -22.87 -14.22
N TRP A 198 10.76 -22.70 -12.99
CA TRP A 198 11.10 -23.54 -11.85
C TRP A 198 10.91 -25.03 -12.12
N ALA A 199 9.96 -25.40 -12.98
CA ALA A 199 9.77 -26.79 -13.41
C ALA A 199 10.99 -27.35 -14.17
N LYS A 200 11.62 -26.54 -15.05
CA LYS A 200 12.83 -26.96 -15.76
C LYS A 200 14.03 -27.01 -14.83
N ALA A 201 14.16 -26.05 -13.92
CA ALA A 201 15.21 -26.06 -12.90
C ALA A 201 15.09 -27.30 -11.99
N ALA A 202 13.89 -27.60 -11.51
CA ALA A 202 13.62 -28.78 -10.69
C ALA A 202 13.89 -30.09 -11.46
N ALA A 203 13.49 -30.18 -12.72
CA ALA A 203 13.79 -31.34 -13.57
C ALA A 203 15.30 -31.50 -13.80
N TYR A 204 16.03 -30.40 -13.97
CA TYR A 204 17.49 -30.41 -14.11
C TYR A 204 18.18 -30.93 -12.85
N VAL A 205 17.73 -30.49 -11.67
CA VAL A 205 18.25 -30.97 -10.37
C VAL A 205 17.90 -32.43 -10.16
N ALA A 206 16.64 -32.83 -10.39
CA ALA A 206 16.20 -34.21 -10.23
C ALA A 206 16.97 -35.19 -11.15
N ALA A 207 17.32 -34.76 -12.36
CA ALA A 207 18.10 -35.58 -13.30
C ALA A 207 19.59 -35.71 -12.92
N ARG A 208 20.09 -34.88 -11.99
CA ARG A 208 21.50 -34.82 -11.58
C ARG A 208 21.73 -35.06 -10.09
N ALA A 209 20.68 -35.35 -9.33
CA ALA A 209 20.79 -35.62 -7.91
C ALA A 209 21.52 -36.96 -7.69
N GLU A 210 22.61 -36.94 -6.93
CA GLU A 210 23.37 -38.12 -6.55
C GLU A 210 22.88 -38.70 -5.20
N PRO A 211 23.15 -39.98 -4.90
CA PRO A 211 22.86 -40.56 -3.59
C PRO A 211 23.59 -39.79 -2.47
N GLY A 212 22.84 -38.95 -1.74
CA GLY A 212 23.36 -38.08 -0.67
C GLY A 212 22.99 -36.60 -0.81
N ASP A 213 22.48 -36.17 -1.97
CA ASP A 213 22.11 -34.76 -2.24
C ASP A 213 20.73 -34.35 -1.68
N MET A 214 19.90 -35.33 -1.30
CA MET A 214 18.60 -35.08 -0.68
C MET A 214 18.74 -35.16 0.84
N LEU A 215 18.55 -34.03 1.52
CA LEU A 215 18.47 -33.90 2.98
C LEU A 215 17.18 -34.52 3.54
#